data_AF-A0A852PXC9-F1
#
_entry.id   AF-A0A852PXC9-F1
#
_cell.length_a   1.000
_cell.length_b   1.000
_cell.length_c   1.000
_cell.angle_alpha   90.00
_cell.angle_beta   90.00
_cell.angle_gamma   90.00
#
_symmetry.space_group_name_H-M   'P 1'
#
loop_
_entity.id
_entity.type
_entity.pdbx_description
1 polymer ?
#
loop_
_entity_poly.entity_id
_entity_poly.type
_entity_poly.pdbx_seq_one_letter_code
_entity_poly.pdbx_strand_id
1 'polypeptide(L)'
;MTPIKLQNPENQTKFTALSDALNAKKANLIALDEELKALEGKQAKNAATLAAVRNEFETEISKIKAKFDQESELSLDDYAETQKLKAEYTARIDFFNAVGEELQPKLYKKREAVYDEKNAFLAARKALYRFAATALMDEFIEANKAQIALFKGMFVYSCDYNQYTGRDGHDEFNDVLQNKFKVELNLPQGTGLPPLALASNWQPKPPTQLHVETFAPQEKTGFKRLLDNM
;
A
#
# COMPACT_ATOMS: atom_id res chain seq x y z
N MET A 1 -15.36 -12.05 -15.21
CA MET A 1 -15.75 -11.87 -13.79
C MET A 1 -17.25 -11.66 -13.74
N THR A 2 -17.91 -12.16 -12.70
CA THR A 2 -19.39 -12.14 -12.58
C THR A 2 -19.83 -10.90 -11.78
N PRO A 3 -20.79 -10.11 -12.30
CA PRO A 3 -21.41 -9.03 -11.53
C PRO A 3 -22.33 -9.62 -10.45
N ILE A 4 -22.40 -8.96 -9.29
CA ILE A 4 -23.35 -9.33 -8.24
C ILE A 4 -24.69 -8.68 -8.54
N LYS A 5 -25.75 -9.49 -8.57
CA LYS A 5 -27.14 -9.05 -8.73
C LYS A 5 -28.01 -9.81 -7.73
N LEU A 6 -28.81 -9.07 -6.97
CA LEU A 6 -29.76 -9.59 -5.99
C LEU A 6 -31.17 -9.47 -6.54
N GLN A 7 -32.01 -10.48 -6.30
CA GLN A 7 -33.39 -10.52 -6.77
C GLN A 7 -34.31 -9.72 -5.86
N ASN A 8 -34.05 -9.70 -4.54
CA ASN A 8 -34.83 -8.90 -3.60
C ASN A 8 -34.52 -7.40 -3.79
N PRO A 9 -35.52 -6.55 -4.07
CA PRO A 9 -35.31 -5.13 -4.36
C PRO A 9 -34.65 -4.35 -3.20
N GLU A 10 -35.06 -4.61 -1.96
CA GLU A 10 -34.49 -3.93 -0.78
C GLU A 10 -33.02 -4.30 -0.59
N ASN A 11 -32.69 -5.58 -0.76
CA ASN A 11 -31.32 -6.06 -0.71
C ASN A 11 -30.48 -5.47 -1.86
N GLN A 12 -31.04 -5.38 -3.07
CA GLN A 12 -30.38 -4.77 -4.21
C GLN A 12 -30.10 -3.28 -3.97
N THR A 13 -31.04 -2.53 -3.41
CA THR A 13 -30.82 -1.12 -3.04
C THR A 13 -29.70 -0.98 -2.01
N LYS A 14 -29.70 -1.82 -0.97
CA LYS A 14 -28.64 -1.81 0.05
C LYS A 14 -27.28 -2.22 -0.53
N PHE A 15 -27.25 -3.20 -1.43
CA PHE A 15 -26.04 -3.60 -2.15
C PHE A 15 -25.47 -2.43 -2.95
N THR A 16 -26.31 -1.75 -3.73
CA THR A 16 -25.90 -0.59 -4.54
C THR A 16 -25.30 0.49 -3.66
N ALA A 17 -25.95 0.85 -2.55
CA ALA A 17 -25.42 1.86 -1.62
C ALA A 17 -24.05 1.49 -1.03
N LEU A 18 -23.85 0.21 -0.64
CA LEU A 18 -22.56 -0.28 -0.16
C LEU A 18 -21.49 -0.28 -1.26
N SER A 19 -21.89 -0.63 -2.48
CA SER A 19 -21.01 -0.63 -3.67
C SER A 19 -20.57 0.80 -4.01
N ASP A 20 -21.49 1.77 -3.97
CA ASP A 20 -21.18 3.17 -4.23
C ASP A 20 -20.25 3.75 -3.16
N ALA A 21 -20.50 3.42 -1.88
CA ALA A 21 -19.59 3.79 -0.79
C ALA A 21 -18.19 3.19 -0.97
N LEU A 22 -18.10 1.93 -1.43
CA LEU A 22 -16.81 1.30 -1.75
C LEU A 22 -16.11 2.01 -2.92
N ASN A 23 -16.85 2.36 -3.97
CA ASN A 23 -16.33 3.07 -5.14
C ASN A 23 -15.82 4.48 -4.78
N ALA A 24 -16.53 5.19 -3.90
CA ALA A 24 -16.06 6.48 -3.39
C ALA A 24 -14.73 6.35 -2.64
N LYS A 25 -14.60 5.34 -1.77
CA LYS A 25 -13.32 5.03 -1.09
C LYS A 25 -12.21 4.66 -2.06
N LYS A 26 -12.54 3.90 -3.11
CA LYS A 26 -11.60 3.54 -4.17
C LYS A 26 -11.08 4.78 -4.90
N ALA A 27 -11.97 5.72 -5.24
CA ALA A 27 -11.59 6.97 -5.89
C ALA A 27 -10.68 7.83 -4.99
N ASN A 28 -11.03 7.98 -3.71
CA ASN A 28 -10.20 8.68 -2.73
C ASN A 28 -8.82 8.05 -2.58
N LEU A 29 -8.77 6.71 -2.50
CA LEU A 29 -7.51 5.97 -2.41
C LEU A 29 -6.62 6.19 -3.64
N ILE A 30 -7.21 6.19 -4.85
CA ILE A 30 -6.47 6.46 -6.09
C ILE A 30 -5.90 7.88 -6.08
N ALA A 31 -6.69 8.88 -5.70
CA ALA A 31 -6.22 10.27 -5.63
C ALA A 31 -5.06 10.44 -4.62
N LEU A 32 -5.17 9.84 -3.43
CA LEU A 32 -4.08 9.85 -2.44
C LEU A 32 -2.82 9.14 -2.94
N ASP A 33 -2.98 8.04 -3.68
CA ASP A 33 -1.86 7.29 -4.26
C ASP A 33 -1.16 8.07 -5.38
N GLU A 34 -1.89 8.84 -6.19
CA GLU A 34 -1.32 9.74 -7.19
C GLU A 34 -0.47 10.84 -6.54
N GLU A 35 -0.95 11.42 -5.44
CA GLU A 35 -0.17 12.38 -4.66
C GLU A 35 1.08 11.74 -4.04
N LEU A 36 0.99 10.50 -3.56
CA LEU A 36 2.14 9.74 -3.07
C LEU A 36 3.17 9.52 -4.19
N LYS A 37 2.74 9.05 -5.37
CA LYS A 37 3.60 8.85 -6.54
C LYS A 37 4.32 10.14 -6.94
N ALA A 38 3.63 11.28 -6.89
CA ALA A 38 4.25 12.56 -7.19
C ALA A 38 5.34 12.93 -6.17
N LEU A 39 5.13 12.66 -4.88
CA LEU A 39 6.16 12.88 -3.85
C LEU A 39 7.33 11.91 -3.98
N GLU A 40 7.07 10.64 -4.26
CA GLU A 40 8.13 9.64 -4.47
C GLU A 40 8.95 9.95 -5.72
N GLY A 41 8.31 10.43 -6.79
CA GLY A 41 8.98 10.95 -7.98
C GLY A 41 9.88 12.16 -7.67
N LYS A 42 9.42 13.10 -6.83
CA LYS A 42 10.25 14.23 -6.38
C LYS A 42 11.47 13.75 -5.59
N GLN A 43 11.29 12.79 -4.68
CA GLN A 43 12.38 12.22 -3.90
C GLN A 43 13.40 11.47 -4.78
N ALA A 44 12.92 10.67 -5.72
CA ALA A 44 13.77 9.95 -6.66
C ALA A 44 14.58 10.91 -7.56
N LYS A 45 13.92 11.97 -8.07
CA LYS A 45 14.59 13.01 -8.84
C LYS A 45 15.66 13.73 -8.01
N ASN A 46 15.34 14.11 -6.77
CA ASN A 46 16.29 14.74 -5.87
C ASN A 46 17.51 13.84 -5.60
N ALA A 47 17.30 12.55 -5.34
CA ALA A 47 18.37 11.59 -5.13
C ALA A 47 19.25 11.42 -6.38
N ALA A 48 18.65 11.35 -7.57
CA ALA A 48 19.39 11.27 -8.83
C ALA A 48 20.22 12.53 -9.09
N THR A 49 19.65 13.72 -8.84
CA THR A 49 20.38 14.99 -8.96
C THR A 49 21.52 15.07 -7.94
N LEU A 50 21.29 14.70 -6.68
CA LEU A 50 22.34 14.66 -5.67
C LEU A 50 23.49 13.72 -6.06
N ALA A 51 23.19 12.54 -6.60
CA ALA A 51 24.20 11.61 -7.11
C ALA A 51 24.99 12.21 -8.28
N ALA A 52 24.31 12.88 -9.22
CA ALA A 52 24.96 13.56 -10.33
C ALA A 52 25.91 14.67 -9.85
N VAL A 53 25.47 15.51 -8.91
CA VAL A 53 26.29 16.59 -8.31
C VAL A 53 27.53 16.03 -7.63
N ARG A 54 27.41 14.91 -6.91
CA ARG A 54 28.57 14.23 -6.28
C ARG A 54 29.55 13.71 -7.33
N ASN A 55 29.05 13.08 -8.40
CA ASN A 55 29.90 12.59 -9.48
C ASN A 55 30.58 13.72 -10.26
N GLU A 56 29.88 14.83 -10.51
CA GLU A 56 30.45 16.06 -11.09
C GLU A 56 31.62 16.57 -10.24
N PHE A 57 31.40 16.70 -8.92
CA PHE A 57 32.43 17.13 -7.98
C PHE A 57 33.66 16.20 -7.98
N GLU A 58 33.44 14.89 -7.90
CA GLU A 58 34.51 13.89 -7.92
C GLU A 58 35.30 13.93 -9.24
N THR A 59 34.60 14.13 -10.37
CA THR A 59 35.22 14.24 -11.70
C THR A 59 36.11 15.47 -11.80
N GLU A 60 35.61 16.64 -11.38
CA GLU A 60 36.40 17.88 -11.44
C GLU A 60 37.61 17.84 -10.50
N ILE A 61 37.44 17.33 -9.28
CA ILE A 61 38.57 17.13 -8.35
C ILE A 61 39.60 16.14 -8.91
N SER A 62 39.16 15.09 -9.60
CA SER A 62 40.07 14.13 -10.23
C SER A 62 40.88 14.74 -11.37
N LYS A 63 40.28 15.65 -12.16
CA LYS A 63 41.01 16.41 -13.20
C LYS A 63 42.09 17.30 -12.59
N ILE A 64 41.77 18.02 -11.51
CA ILE A 64 42.73 18.87 -10.81
C ILE A 64 43.89 18.04 -10.26
N LYS A 65 43.59 16.89 -9.62
CA LYS A 65 44.63 15.96 -9.14
C LYS A 65 45.50 15.43 -10.28
N ALA A 66 44.91 15.04 -11.39
CA ALA A 66 45.67 14.54 -12.55
C ALA A 66 46.59 15.61 -13.16
N LYS A 67 46.16 16.89 -13.19
CA LYS A 67 47.01 18.01 -13.60
C LYS A 67 48.20 18.17 -12.65
N PHE A 68 47.95 18.14 -11.33
CA PHE A 68 49.01 18.17 -10.33
C PHE A 68 49.99 17.01 -10.47
N ASP A 69 49.51 15.79 -10.69
CA ASP A 69 50.37 14.61 -10.88
C ASP A 69 51.26 14.72 -12.14
N GLN A 70 50.83 15.47 -13.16
CA GLN A 70 51.62 15.72 -14.38
C GLN A 70 52.63 16.85 -14.22
N GLU A 71 52.23 17.96 -13.59
CA GLU A 71 53.05 19.18 -13.51
C GLU A 71 53.94 19.20 -12.26
N SER A 72 53.63 18.38 -11.23
CA SER A 72 54.29 18.35 -9.91
C SER A 72 54.36 19.71 -9.21
N GLU A 73 53.52 20.65 -9.61
CA GLU A 73 53.43 22.00 -9.06
C GLU A 73 51.94 22.36 -8.93
N LEU A 74 51.60 23.09 -7.85
CA LEU A 74 50.25 23.62 -7.64
C LEU A 74 50.38 25.13 -7.48
N SER A 75 49.88 25.90 -8.45
CA SER A 75 49.89 27.36 -8.32
C SER A 75 48.86 27.83 -7.29
N LEU A 76 49.04 29.05 -6.78
CA LEU A 76 48.07 29.69 -5.89
C LEU A 76 46.69 29.83 -6.57
N ASP A 77 46.68 30.10 -7.87
CA ASP A 77 45.45 30.23 -8.67
C ASP A 77 44.72 28.89 -8.78
N ASP A 78 45.44 27.80 -9.08
CA ASP A 78 44.86 26.44 -9.13
C ASP A 78 44.26 26.05 -7.76
N TYR A 79 44.95 26.37 -6.66
CA TYR A 79 44.45 26.12 -5.31
C TYR A 79 43.19 26.94 -5.00
N ALA A 80 43.17 28.23 -5.35
CA ALA A 80 42.02 29.11 -5.14
C ALA A 80 40.80 28.66 -5.95
N GLU A 81 41.00 28.27 -7.21
CA GLU A 81 39.94 27.71 -8.06
C GLU A 81 39.38 26.41 -7.47
N THR A 82 40.26 25.53 -6.98
CA THR A 82 39.86 24.27 -6.31
C THR A 82 39.01 24.53 -5.06
N GLN A 83 39.40 25.50 -4.22
CA GLN A 83 38.62 25.85 -3.02
C GLN A 83 37.25 26.45 -3.39
N LYS A 84 37.20 27.30 -4.41
CA LYS A 84 35.93 27.87 -4.91
C LYS A 84 35.00 26.78 -5.42
N LEU A 85 35.53 25.85 -6.23
CA LEU A 85 34.80 24.71 -6.76
C LEU A 85 34.26 23.83 -5.62
N LYS A 86 35.11 23.51 -4.64
CA LYS A 86 34.73 22.73 -3.45
C LYS A 86 33.59 23.41 -2.68
N ALA A 87 33.68 24.72 -2.45
CA ALA A 87 32.63 25.46 -1.76
C ALA A 87 31.30 25.42 -2.51
N GLU A 88 31.34 25.61 -3.84
CA GLU A 88 30.15 25.55 -4.70
C GLU A 88 29.45 24.18 -4.66
N TYR A 89 30.20 23.09 -4.88
CA TYR A 89 29.62 21.75 -4.85
C TYR A 89 29.14 21.35 -3.46
N THR A 90 29.85 21.74 -2.41
CA THR A 90 29.40 21.50 -1.03
C THR A 90 28.06 22.17 -0.77
N ALA A 91 27.91 23.45 -1.17
CA ALA A 91 26.65 24.17 -1.04
C ALA A 91 25.50 23.52 -1.83
N ARG A 92 25.77 23.05 -3.07
CA ARG A 92 24.78 22.32 -3.88
C ARG A 92 24.38 21.00 -3.22
N ILE A 93 25.34 20.23 -2.72
CA ILE A 93 25.12 18.95 -2.03
C ILE A 93 24.27 19.19 -0.76
N ASP A 94 24.62 20.18 0.05
CA ASP A 94 23.90 20.50 1.28
C ASP A 94 22.47 20.95 1.00
N PHE A 95 22.26 21.74 -0.06
CA PHE A 95 20.92 22.12 -0.51
C PHE A 95 20.07 20.89 -0.88
N PHE A 96 20.58 19.96 -1.70
CA PHE A 96 19.81 18.78 -2.09
C PHE A 96 19.63 17.76 -0.96
N ASN A 97 20.57 17.68 -0.02
CA ASN A 97 20.37 16.95 1.23
C ASN A 97 19.19 17.56 2.03
N ALA A 98 19.18 18.88 2.21
CA ALA A 98 18.09 19.59 2.89
C ALA A 98 16.73 19.38 2.20
N VAL A 99 16.67 19.42 0.86
CA VAL A 99 15.46 19.08 0.10
C VAL A 99 14.98 17.67 0.42
N GLY A 100 15.90 16.69 0.48
CA GLY A 100 15.58 15.31 0.81
C GLY A 100 15.01 15.18 2.23
N GLU A 101 15.65 15.83 3.20
CA GLU A 101 15.22 15.87 4.60
C GLU A 101 13.80 16.46 4.75
N GLU A 102 13.47 17.52 3.99
CA GLU A 102 12.13 18.15 3.97
C GLU A 102 11.03 17.28 3.35
N LEU A 103 11.41 16.40 2.41
CA LEU A 103 10.48 15.49 1.75
C LEU A 103 10.12 14.28 2.61
N GLN A 104 11.04 13.79 3.45
CA GLN A 104 10.80 12.61 4.29
C GLN A 104 9.54 12.69 5.18
N PRO A 105 9.30 13.74 5.98
CA PRO A 105 8.10 13.81 6.81
C PRO A 105 6.82 13.93 5.98
N LYS A 106 6.89 14.60 4.81
CA LYS A 106 5.76 14.72 3.88
C LYS A 106 5.41 13.35 3.26
N LEU A 107 6.42 12.61 2.83
CA LEU A 107 6.29 11.25 2.33
C LEU A 107 5.71 10.32 3.39
N TYR A 108 6.22 10.36 4.62
CA TYR A 108 5.73 9.52 5.71
C TYR A 108 4.23 9.76 5.95
N LYS A 109 3.82 11.02 6.15
CA LYS A 109 2.40 11.37 6.36
C LYS A 109 1.52 10.93 5.20
N LYS A 110 2.00 11.06 3.96
CA LYS A 110 1.24 10.64 2.78
C LYS A 110 1.10 9.11 2.70
N ARG A 111 2.15 8.36 3.02
CA ARG A 111 2.11 6.89 3.09
C ARG A 111 1.13 6.41 4.16
N GLU A 112 1.13 7.07 5.32
CA GLU A 112 0.17 6.81 6.41
C GLU A 112 -1.28 7.04 5.95
N ALA A 113 -1.56 8.18 5.29
CA ALA A 113 -2.89 8.45 4.75
C ALA A 113 -3.35 7.40 3.70
N VAL A 114 -2.45 6.99 2.80
CA VAL A 114 -2.74 5.92 1.81
C VAL A 114 -2.99 4.58 2.52
N TYR A 115 -2.23 4.26 3.56
CA TYR A 115 -2.39 3.05 4.35
C TYR A 115 -3.74 3.00 5.07
N ASP A 116 -4.13 4.11 5.71
CA ASP A 116 -5.40 4.22 6.42
C ASP A 116 -6.59 4.10 5.45
N GLU A 117 -6.55 4.80 4.31
CA GLU A 117 -7.62 4.72 3.31
C GLU A 117 -7.67 3.33 2.66
N LYS A 118 -6.52 2.68 2.43
CA LYS A 118 -6.45 1.27 2.00
C LYS A 118 -7.18 0.36 2.99
N ASN A 119 -6.93 0.52 4.29
CA ASN A 119 -7.60 -0.28 5.31
C ASN A 119 -9.10 0.01 5.39
N ALA A 120 -9.51 1.27 5.25
CA ALA A 120 -10.91 1.65 5.19
C ALA A 120 -11.62 1.05 3.97
N PHE A 121 -10.98 1.05 2.79
CA PHE A 121 -11.46 0.37 1.59
C PHE A 121 -11.61 -1.14 1.82
N LEU A 122 -10.60 -1.79 2.40
CA LEU A 122 -10.64 -3.23 2.67
C LEU A 122 -11.75 -3.60 3.68
N ALA A 123 -11.98 -2.78 4.70
CA ALA A 123 -13.07 -2.96 5.65
C ALA A 123 -14.44 -2.82 4.98
N ALA A 124 -14.63 -1.78 4.16
CA ALA A 124 -15.87 -1.59 3.39
C ALA A 124 -16.12 -2.76 2.42
N ARG A 125 -15.07 -3.25 1.77
CA ARG A 125 -15.15 -4.42 0.88
C ARG A 125 -15.59 -5.68 1.62
N LYS A 126 -15.05 -5.92 2.82
CA LYS A 126 -15.48 -7.05 3.68
C LYS A 126 -16.97 -6.94 4.04
N ALA A 127 -17.43 -5.74 4.38
CA ALA A 127 -18.84 -5.50 4.69
C ALA A 127 -19.75 -5.75 3.47
N LEU A 128 -19.37 -5.24 2.29
CA LEU A 128 -20.07 -5.48 1.03
C LEU A 128 -20.15 -6.98 0.73
N TYR A 129 -19.03 -7.69 0.80
CA TYR A 129 -18.98 -9.13 0.52
C TYR A 129 -19.82 -9.93 1.49
N ARG A 130 -19.75 -9.62 2.79
CA ARG A 130 -20.54 -10.34 3.79
C ARG A 130 -22.03 -10.14 3.56
N PHE A 131 -22.45 -8.91 3.28
CA PHE A 131 -23.84 -8.61 2.94
C PHE A 131 -24.29 -9.35 1.67
N ALA A 132 -23.54 -9.18 0.57
CA ALA A 132 -23.89 -9.77 -0.72
C ALA A 132 -23.91 -11.30 -0.67
N ALA A 133 -22.93 -11.93 -0.02
CA ALA A 133 -22.87 -13.37 0.11
C ALA A 133 -24.05 -13.91 0.91
N THR A 134 -24.40 -13.29 2.05
CA THR A 134 -25.57 -13.69 2.84
C THR A 134 -26.86 -13.55 2.03
N ALA A 135 -27.08 -12.41 1.37
CA ALA A 135 -28.27 -12.20 0.56
C ALA A 135 -28.38 -13.21 -0.60
N LEU A 136 -27.27 -13.48 -1.31
CA LEU A 136 -27.24 -14.49 -2.38
C LEU A 136 -27.53 -15.91 -1.86
N MET A 137 -26.98 -16.26 -0.69
CA MET A 137 -27.25 -17.56 -0.07
C MET A 137 -28.74 -17.69 0.30
N ASP A 138 -29.31 -16.67 0.94
CA ASP A 138 -30.71 -16.67 1.34
C ASP A 138 -31.64 -16.78 0.11
N GLU A 139 -31.38 -16.00 -0.94
CA GLU A 139 -32.13 -16.06 -2.20
C GLU A 139 -31.99 -17.43 -2.89
N PHE A 140 -30.78 -17.99 -2.93
CA PHE A 140 -30.56 -19.32 -3.49
C PHE A 140 -31.28 -20.41 -2.70
N ILE A 141 -31.22 -20.37 -1.37
CA ILE A 141 -31.86 -21.36 -0.49
C ILE A 141 -33.37 -21.29 -0.64
N GLU A 142 -33.97 -20.09 -0.60
CA GLU A 142 -35.42 -19.96 -0.74
C GLU A 142 -35.91 -20.38 -2.13
N ALA A 143 -35.19 -20.02 -3.19
CA ALA A 143 -35.53 -20.43 -4.56
C ALA A 143 -35.44 -21.95 -4.78
N ASN A 144 -34.55 -22.64 -4.07
CA ASN A 144 -34.29 -24.08 -4.26
C ASN A 144 -34.74 -24.94 -3.07
N LYS A 145 -35.52 -24.37 -2.15
CA LYS A 145 -35.85 -24.97 -0.84
C LYS A 145 -36.43 -26.38 -0.95
N ALA A 146 -37.36 -26.58 -1.89
CA ALA A 146 -38.00 -27.88 -2.11
C ALA A 146 -37.01 -28.93 -2.65
N GLN A 147 -36.12 -28.54 -3.57
CA GLN A 147 -35.10 -29.44 -4.11
C GLN A 147 -34.04 -29.78 -3.05
N ILE A 148 -33.62 -28.79 -2.25
CA ILE A 148 -32.72 -28.97 -1.12
C ILE A 148 -33.33 -29.95 -0.11
N ALA A 149 -34.60 -29.76 0.25
CA ALA A 149 -35.30 -30.68 1.13
C ALA A 149 -35.37 -32.10 0.57
N LEU A 150 -35.63 -32.25 -0.74
CA LEU A 150 -35.71 -33.54 -1.41
C LEU A 150 -34.37 -34.30 -1.35
N PHE A 151 -33.27 -33.71 -1.82
CA PHE A 151 -31.99 -34.43 -1.84
C PHE A 151 -31.41 -34.62 -0.44
N LYS A 152 -31.61 -33.67 0.48
CA LYS A 152 -31.18 -33.83 1.88
C LYS A 152 -31.95 -34.95 2.55
N GLY A 153 -33.27 -35.03 2.35
CA GLY A 153 -34.11 -36.10 2.87
C GLY A 153 -33.69 -37.47 2.35
N MET A 154 -33.52 -37.62 1.03
CA MET A 154 -33.06 -38.88 0.43
C MET A 154 -31.71 -39.32 1.00
N PHE A 155 -30.77 -38.40 1.21
CA PHE A 155 -29.45 -38.71 1.77
C PHE A 155 -29.55 -39.12 3.24
N VAL A 156 -30.12 -38.27 4.09
CA VAL A 156 -30.17 -38.49 5.55
C VAL A 156 -30.93 -39.76 5.90
N TYR A 157 -32.09 -40.01 5.26
CA TYR A 157 -32.88 -41.22 5.53
C TYR A 157 -32.28 -42.51 4.93
N SER A 158 -31.21 -42.41 4.14
CA SER A 158 -30.48 -43.57 3.61
C SER A 158 -29.29 -44.01 4.48
N CYS A 159 -28.91 -43.20 5.48
CA CYS A 159 -27.78 -43.47 6.36
C CYS A 159 -28.25 -44.03 7.71
N ASP A 160 -27.48 -44.97 8.26
CA ASP A 160 -27.65 -45.47 9.63
C ASP A 160 -26.84 -44.64 10.63
N TYR A 161 -27.23 -44.68 11.90
CA TYR A 161 -26.44 -44.11 12.98
C TYR A 161 -25.22 -44.98 13.30
N ASN A 162 -24.03 -44.37 13.31
CA ASN A 162 -22.79 -45.06 13.68
C ASN A 162 -22.50 -44.90 15.18
N GLN A 163 -22.76 -45.95 15.96
CA GLN A 163 -22.56 -45.95 17.41
C GLN A 163 -21.10 -45.77 17.86
N TYR A 164 -20.13 -46.10 17.02
CA TYR A 164 -18.70 -46.01 17.36
C TYR A 164 -18.13 -44.61 17.15
N THR A 165 -18.64 -43.87 16.17
CA THR A 165 -18.21 -42.50 15.88
C THR A 165 -19.17 -41.45 16.43
N GLY A 166 -20.38 -41.85 16.81
CA GLY A 166 -21.43 -40.97 17.27
C GLY A 166 -22.09 -40.14 16.17
N ARG A 167 -21.81 -40.46 14.89
CA ARG A 167 -22.22 -39.67 13.73
C ARG A 167 -23.47 -40.24 13.08
N ASP A 168 -24.26 -39.36 12.45
CA ASP A 168 -25.46 -39.73 11.71
C ASP A 168 -25.45 -39.24 10.24
N GLY A 169 -26.55 -39.49 9.53
CA GLY A 169 -26.73 -39.05 8.15
C GLY A 169 -26.66 -37.53 7.95
N HIS A 170 -26.91 -36.71 8.98
CA HIS A 170 -26.72 -35.26 8.89
C HIS A 170 -25.24 -34.87 8.86
N ASP A 171 -24.41 -35.53 9.67
CA ASP A 171 -22.96 -35.30 9.67
C ASP A 171 -22.33 -35.72 8.33
N GLU A 172 -22.71 -36.89 7.81
CA GLU A 172 -22.22 -37.37 6.52
C GLU A 172 -22.68 -36.47 5.36
N PHE A 173 -23.93 -36.00 5.40
CA PHE A 173 -24.45 -35.06 4.42
C PHE A 173 -23.64 -33.76 4.41
N ASN A 174 -23.32 -33.20 5.58
CA ASN A 174 -22.54 -31.97 5.68
C ASN A 174 -21.13 -32.12 5.11
N ASP A 175 -20.46 -33.26 5.36
CA ASP A 175 -19.14 -33.56 4.78
C ASP A 175 -19.19 -33.65 3.25
N VAL A 176 -20.19 -34.37 2.71
CA VAL A 176 -20.40 -34.48 1.27
C VAL A 176 -20.70 -33.12 0.65
N LEU A 177 -21.55 -32.33 1.30
CA LEU A 177 -21.91 -30.99 0.87
C LEU A 177 -20.68 -30.08 0.84
N GLN A 178 -19.86 -30.08 1.89
CA GLN A 178 -18.61 -29.31 1.96
C GLN A 178 -17.66 -29.69 0.81
N ASN A 179 -17.54 -30.99 0.50
CA ASN A 179 -16.73 -31.46 -0.61
C ASN A 179 -17.28 -31.00 -1.98
N LYS A 180 -18.60 -31.00 -2.16
CA LYS A 180 -19.25 -30.51 -3.39
C LYS A 180 -19.12 -28.99 -3.56
N PHE A 181 -19.01 -28.24 -2.47
CA PHE A 181 -18.78 -26.79 -2.48
C PHE A 181 -17.30 -26.38 -2.62
N LYS A 182 -16.38 -27.33 -2.87
CA LYS A 182 -14.99 -27.01 -3.25
C LYS A 182 -14.96 -26.44 -4.66
N VAL A 183 -15.20 -25.14 -4.76
CA VAL A 183 -15.18 -24.37 -6.00
C VAL A 183 -14.08 -23.32 -5.98
N GLU A 184 -13.62 -22.91 -7.16
CA GLU A 184 -12.64 -21.84 -7.28
C GLU A 184 -13.23 -20.49 -6.83
N LEU A 185 -12.49 -19.81 -5.94
CA LEU A 185 -12.91 -18.52 -5.40
C LEU A 185 -12.55 -17.41 -6.37
N ASN A 186 -13.58 -16.69 -6.82
CA ASN A 186 -13.42 -15.59 -7.76
C ASN A 186 -13.71 -14.24 -7.08
N LEU A 187 -12.88 -13.25 -7.39
CA LEU A 187 -13.13 -11.89 -6.94
C LEU A 187 -14.27 -11.26 -7.76
N PRO A 188 -15.30 -10.68 -7.13
CA PRO A 188 -16.35 -9.96 -7.86
C PRO A 188 -15.78 -8.80 -8.67
N GLN A 189 -16.33 -8.59 -9.87
CA GLN A 189 -15.87 -7.52 -10.77
C GLN A 189 -15.92 -6.15 -10.08
N GLY A 190 -14.91 -5.31 -10.32
CA GLY A 190 -14.86 -3.93 -9.83
C GLY A 190 -14.41 -3.76 -8.37
N THR A 191 -14.45 -4.82 -7.56
CA THR A 191 -14.16 -4.78 -6.11
C THR A 191 -12.67 -4.99 -5.75
N GLY A 192 -11.82 -5.13 -6.76
CA GLY A 192 -10.37 -5.24 -6.60
C GLY A 192 -9.73 -4.00 -5.98
N LEU A 193 -8.70 -4.21 -5.17
CA LEU A 193 -7.84 -3.14 -4.69
C LEU A 193 -7.09 -2.55 -5.91
N PRO A 194 -7.06 -1.22 -6.09
CA PRO A 194 -6.26 -0.62 -7.14
C PRO A 194 -4.76 -0.86 -6.89
N PRO A 195 -3.91 -0.81 -7.92
CA PRO A 195 -2.46 -0.83 -7.73
C PRO A 195 -2.03 0.43 -6.97
N LEU A 196 -1.21 0.25 -5.93
CA LEU A 196 -0.72 1.33 -5.08
C LEU A 196 0.81 1.43 -5.20
N ALA A 197 1.35 2.65 -5.12
CA ALA A 197 2.78 2.88 -4.97
C ALA A 197 3.30 2.51 -3.57
N LEU A 198 2.40 2.54 -2.57
CA LEU A 198 2.72 2.09 -1.23
C LEU A 198 3.21 0.63 -1.23
N ALA A 199 4.42 0.41 -0.70
CA ALA A 199 4.99 -0.94 -0.61
C ALA A 199 4.06 -1.90 0.15
N SER A 200 4.00 -3.15 -0.30
CA SER A 200 3.06 -4.15 0.22
C SER A 200 3.26 -4.46 1.71
N ASN A 201 4.51 -4.36 2.18
CA ASN A 201 4.92 -4.59 3.57
C ASN A 201 5.03 -3.28 4.39
N TRP A 202 4.66 -2.13 3.83
CA TRP A 202 4.72 -0.87 4.57
C TRP A 202 3.72 -0.88 5.73
N GLN A 203 4.16 -0.37 6.89
CA GLN A 203 3.35 -0.19 8.07
C GLN A 203 3.67 1.17 8.72
N PRO A 204 2.67 1.81 9.35
CA PRO A 204 2.92 3.02 10.11
C PRO A 204 3.83 2.72 11.31
N LYS A 205 4.56 3.74 11.77
CA LYS A 205 5.36 3.63 12.98
C LYS A 205 4.45 3.33 14.18
N PRO A 206 4.87 2.46 15.11
CA PRO A 206 4.09 2.19 16.30
C PRO A 206 4.00 3.44 17.20
N PRO A 207 2.96 3.55 18.04
CA PRO A 207 2.80 4.69 18.96
C PRO A 207 4.01 4.93 19.85
N THR A 208 4.69 3.86 20.29
CA THR A 208 5.91 3.94 21.10
C THR A 208 7.05 4.62 20.36
N GLN A 209 7.24 4.31 19.08
CA GLN A 209 8.27 4.95 18.26
C GLN A 209 7.93 6.42 17.99
N LEU A 210 6.67 6.73 17.67
CA LEU A 210 6.22 8.12 17.50
C LEU A 210 6.43 8.95 18.77
N HIS A 211 6.13 8.38 19.94
CA HIS A 211 6.39 9.00 21.23
C HIS A 211 7.88 9.29 21.41
N VAL A 212 8.75 8.29 21.22
CA VAL A 212 10.21 8.46 21.35
C VAL A 212 10.71 9.57 20.42
N GLU A 213 10.30 9.59 19.14
CA GLU A 213 10.71 10.60 18.17
C GLU A 213 10.18 12.01 18.50
N THR A 214 9.02 12.10 19.16
CA THR A 214 8.42 13.39 19.56
C THR A 214 9.16 14.02 20.74
N PHE A 215 9.66 13.21 21.68
CA PHE A 215 10.32 13.68 22.90
C PHE A 215 11.85 13.61 22.86
N ALA A 216 12.43 12.99 21.83
CA ALA A 216 13.86 13.04 21.58
C ALA A 216 14.28 14.49 21.22
N PRO A 217 15.52 14.90 21.57
CA PRO A 217 16.08 16.16 21.07
C PRO A 217 16.01 16.15 19.54
N GLN A 218 15.24 17.09 18.97
CA GLN A 218 15.14 17.18 17.52
C GLN A 218 16.37 17.87 16.98
N GLU A 219 17.25 17.10 16.35
CA GLU A 219 18.30 17.66 15.51
C GLU A 219 17.67 18.56 14.45
N LYS A 220 18.32 19.69 14.17
CA LYS A 220 17.86 20.56 13.09
C LYS A 220 18.12 19.83 11.78
N THR A 221 17.07 19.66 10.97
CA THR A 221 17.14 19.05 9.65
C THR A 221 16.59 20.01 8.59
N GLY A 222 16.69 19.63 7.32
CA GLY A 222 16.11 20.35 6.19
C GLY A 222 16.74 21.72 5.98
N PHE A 223 15.92 22.66 5.53
CA PHE A 223 16.40 24.01 5.23
C PHE A 223 16.80 24.79 6.48
N LYS A 224 16.24 24.45 7.65
CA LYS A 224 16.64 25.08 8.91
C LYS A 224 18.10 24.77 9.26
N ARG A 225 18.50 23.50 9.13
CA ARG A 225 19.90 23.07 9.27
C ARG A 225 20.80 23.79 8.28
N LEU A 226 20.35 23.87 7.02
CA LEU A 226 21.11 24.51 5.96
C LEU A 226 21.41 25.98 6.30
N LEU A 227 20.38 26.73 6.71
CA LEU A 227 20.51 28.16 7.04
C LEU A 227 21.36 28.41 8.29
N ASP A 228 21.32 27.51 9.29
CA ASP A 228 22.14 27.64 10.50
C ASP A 228 23.62 27.29 10.28
N ASN A 229 23.94 26.60 9.18
CA ASN A 229 25.30 26.22 8.80
C ASN A 229 25.94 27.18 7.78
N MET A 230 25.23 28.26 7.39
CA MET A 230 25.77 29.35 6.55
C MET A 230 26.55 30.36 7.38
#